data_AF-E0U5E2-F1
#
_entry.id   AF-E0U5E2-F1
#
_cell.length_a   1.000
_cell.length_b   1.000
_cell.length_c   1.000
_cell.angle_alpha   90.00
_cell.angle_beta   90.00
_cell.angle_gamma   90.00
#
_symmetry.space_group_name_H-M   'P 1'
#
loop_
_entity.id
_entity.type
_entity.pdbx_description
1 polymer ?
#
loop_
_entity_poly.entity_id
_entity_poly.type
_entity_poly.pdbx_seq_one_letter_code
_entity_poly.pdbx_strand_id
1 'polypeptide(L)' 'MSNPNIQVCPVCGVKIENGDKVIFSVGQPGTRARLYARVCNYVQKPECINQDESAIGVITTNDYYRPI' A
#
# COMPACT_ATOMS: atom_id res chain seq x y z
N MET A 1 23.86 -0.05 11.26
CA MET A 1 22.61 0.66 10.96
C MET A 1 21.96 -0.06 9.80
N SER A 2 20.87 -0.79 10.04
CA SER A 2 20.15 -1.52 8.99
C SER A 2 19.35 -0.49 8.19
N ASN A 3 19.74 -0.20 6.95
CA ASN A 3 18.89 0.61 6.07
C ASN A 3 17.57 -0.14 5.88
N PRO A 4 16.41 0.47 6.20
CA PRO A 4 15.13 -0.16 5.90
C PRO A 4 15.04 -0.39 4.39
N ASN A 5 14.56 -1.55 3.96
CA ASN A 5 14.27 -1.78 2.55
C ASN A 5 13.02 -0.96 2.21
N ILE A 6 13.20 0.19 1.56
CA ILE A 6 12.11 1.10 1.18
C ILE A 6 11.83 0.94 -0.31
N GLN A 7 10.59 0.62 -0.64
CA GLN A 7 10.07 0.63 -2.01
C GLN A 7 9.11 1.81 -2.15
N VAL A 8 9.28 2.63 -3.18
CA VAL A 8 8.39 3.76 -3.45
C VAL A 8 7.63 3.47 -4.73
N CYS A 9 6.30 3.57 -4.67
CA CYS A 9 5.48 3.38 -5.85
C CYS A 9 5.65 4.57 -6.81
N PRO A 10 6.10 4.37 -8.05
CA PRO A 10 6.29 5.47 -9.01
C PRO A 10 4.96 6.07 -9.46
N VAL A 11 3.84 5.36 -9.26
CA VAL A 11 2.51 5.80 -9.71
C VAL A 11 1.76 6.59 -8.64
N CYS A 12 1.73 6.08 -7.40
CA CYS A 12 0.94 6.69 -6.32
C CYS A 12 1.78 7.33 -5.20
N GLY A 13 3.12 7.21 -5.26
CA GLY A 13 4.04 7.82 -4.28
C GLY A 13 4.04 7.18 -2.89
N VAL A 14 3.21 6.16 -2.65
CA VAL A 14 3.18 5.41 -1.39
C VAL A 14 4.48 4.64 -1.18
N LYS A 15 4.95 4.59 0.07
CA LYS A 15 6.17 3.87 0.44
C LYS A 15 5.83 2.58 1.18
N ILE A 16 6.62 1.54 0.92
CA ILE A 16 6.56 0.27 1.65
C ILE A 16 7.92 0.05 2.31
N GLU A 17 7.93 -0.07 3.63
CA GLU A 17 9.11 -0.30 4.45
C GLU A 17 9.13 -1.75 4.92
N ASN A 18 10.28 -2.42 4.76
CA ASN A 18 10.54 -3.77 5.25
C ASN A 18 9.47 -4.79 4.80
N GLY A 19 8.93 -4.64 3.58
CA GLY A 19 7.98 -5.55 2.96
C GLY A 19 6.50 -5.24 3.24
N ASP A 20 6.14 -4.88 4.48
CA ASP A 20 4.75 -4.94 4.93
C ASP A 20 4.18 -3.61 5.43
N LYS A 21 5.04 -2.72 5.91
CA LYS A 21 4.62 -1.44 6.51
C LYS A 21 4.44 -0.40 5.42
N VAL A 22 3.20 0.02 5.20
CA VAL A 22 2.86 1.00 4.17
C VAL A 22 2.74 2.41 4.77
N ILE A 23 3.46 3.37 4.20
CA ILE A 23 3.39 4.79 4.56
C ILE A 23 2.64 5.56 3.45
N PHE A 24 1.43 6.00 3.79
CA PHE A 24 0.62 6.86 2.92
C PHE A 24 1.09 8.32 3.01
N SER A 25 0.71 9.15 2.03
CA SER A 25 0.99 10.60 2.05
C SER A 25 0.23 11.35 3.15
N VAL A 26 -0.95 10.83 3.53
CA VAL A 26 -1.82 11.39 4.56
C VAL A 26 -2.37 10.26 5.42
N GLY A 27 -2.42 10.48 6.74
CA GLY A 27 -2.99 9.54 7.70
C GLY A 27 -2.00 8.55 8.30
N GLN A 28 -2.52 7.55 9.01
CA GLN A 28 -1.72 6.55 9.69
C GLN A 28 -1.10 5.54 8.70
N PRO A 29 0.07 4.96 9.03
CA PRO A 29 0.59 3.79 8.34
C PRO A 29 -0.43 2.66 8.25
N GLY A 30 -0.29 1.79 7.27
CA GLY A 30 -1.16 0.65 7.08
C GLY A 30 -0.44 -0.55 6.47
N THR A 31 -1.24 -1.44 5.89
CA THR A 31 -0.80 -2.70 5.28
C THR A 31 -0.93 -2.63 3.76
N ARG A 32 -0.38 -3.63 3.08
CA ARG A 32 -0.56 -3.84 1.64
C ARG A 32 -2.02 -4.04 1.24
N ALA A 33 -2.82 -4.68 2.09
CA ALA A 33 -4.27 -4.80 1.92
C ALA A 33 -4.95 -3.41 1.86
N ARG A 34 -4.64 -2.53 2.82
CA ARG A 34 -5.13 -1.14 2.82
C ARG A 34 -4.65 -0.35 1.61
N LEU A 35 -3.40 -0.55 1.19
CA LEU A 35 -2.85 0.11 -0.01
C LEU A 35 -3.62 -0.27 -1.26
N TYR A 36 -3.87 -1.56 -1.44
CA TYR A 36 -4.66 -2.05 -2.56
C TYR A 36 -6.08 -1.50 -2.51
N ALA A 37 -6.77 -1.71 -1.38
CA ALA A 37 -8.18 -1.35 -1.19
C ALA A 37 -8.48 0.15 -1.37
N ARG A 38 -7.50 1.04 -1.13
CA ARG A 38 -7.68 2.50 -1.23
C ARG A 38 -7.05 3.15 -2.44
N VAL A 39 -6.01 2.54 -3.03
CA VAL A 39 -5.18 3.22 -4.03
C VAL A 39 -4.91 2.33 -5.24
N CYS A 40 -4.08 1.28 -5.11
CA CYS A 40 -3.62 0.54 -6.30
C CYS A 40 -4.76 -0.17 -7.07
N ASN A 41 -5.86 -0.56 -6.41
CA ASN A 41 -7.05 -1.09 -7.07
C ASN A 41 -7.75 -0.07 -7.98
N TYR A 42 -7.66 1.23 -7.67
CA TYR A 42 -8.31 2.30 -8.43
C TYR A 42 -7.38 2.95 -9.46
N VAL A 43 -6.07 2.94 -9.20
CA VAL A 43 -5.07 3.54 -10.09
C VAL A 43 -5.01 2.82 -11.45
N GLN A 44 -5.35 1.52 -11.51
CA GLN A 44 -5.45 0.71 -12.74
C GLN A 44 -4.22 0.83 -13.67
N LYS A 45 -3.03 1.04 -13.10
CA LYS A 45 -1.75 1.10 -13.83
C LYS A 45 -0.86 -0.07 -13.42
N PRO A 46 -0.28 -0.82 -14.38
CA PRO A 46 0.54 -1.98 -14.10
C PRO A 46 1.82 -1.63 -13.33
N GLU A 47 2.27 -0.37 -13.37
CA GLU A 47 3.46 0.09 -12.65
C GLU A 47 3.22 0.34 -11.15
N CYS A 48 2.00 0.10 -10.62
CA CYS A 48 1.75 0.15 -9.18
C CYS A 48 2.45 -1.04 -8.49
N ILE A 49 3.26 -0.78 -7.48
CA ILE A 49 4.06 -1.84 -6.80
C ILE A 49 3.24 -2.83 -5.95
N ASN A 50 1.93 -2.63 -5.85
CA ASN A 50 1.04 -3.40 -4.99
C ASN A 50 -0.13 -3.98 -5.79
N GLN A 51 0.20 -4.80 -6.78
CA GLN A 51 -0.73 -5.51 -7.68
C GLN A 51 -0.66 -7.04 -7.54
N ASP A 52 0.37 -7.57 -6.90
CA ASP A 52 0.52 -9.01 -6.67
C ASP A 52 -0.45 -9.49 -5.58
N GLU A 53 -1.46 -10.28 -5.97
CA GLU A 53 -2.47 -10.83 -5.07
C GLU A 53 -1.87 -11.63 -3.91
N SER A 54 -0.74 -12.31 -4.14
CA SER A 54 -0.05 -13.07 -3.09
C SER A 54 0.61 -12.18 -2.04
N ALA A 55 1.00 -10.95 -2.43
CA ALA A 55 1.63 -9.97 -1.55
C ALA A 55 0.63 -9.03 -0.87
N ILE A 56 -0.54 -8.78 -1.48
CA ILE A 56 -1.56 -7.87 -0.92
C ILE A 56 -2.10 -8.37 0.42
N GLY A 57 -2.24 -9.69 0.56
CA GLY A 57 -2.83 -10.33 1.73
C GLY A 57 -4.35 -10.22 1.78
N VAL A 58 -4.95 -10.56 2.93
CA VAL A 58 -6.41 -10.58 3.09
C VAL A 58 -6.94 -9.15 3.26
N ILE A 59 -7.82 -8.74 2.35
CA ILE A 59 -8.52 -7.45 2.42
C ILE A 59 -9.77 -7.60 3.29
N THR A 60 -9.93 -6.72 4.26
CA THR A 60 -11.10 -6.65 5.14
C THR A 60 -11.92 -5.39 4.89
N THR A 61 -13.15 -5.32 5.41
CA THR A 61 -14.01 -4.12 5.29
C THR A 61 -13.44 -2.88 6.00
N ASN A 62 -12.41 -3.04 6.85
CA ASN A 62 -11.72 -1.94 7.53
C ASN A 62 -10.57 -1.35 6.69
N ASP A 63 -10.16 -2.05 5.63
CA ASP A 63 -9.09 -1.58 4.73
C ASP A 63 -9.58 -0.54 3.76
N TYR A 64 -10.86 -0.59 3.37
CA TYR A 64 -11.48 0.45 2.55
C TYR A 64 -11.55 1.79 3.28
N TYR A 65 -11.69 2.86 2.50
CA TYR A 65 -11.89 4.19 3.07
C TYR A 65 -13.23 4.23 3.81
N ARG A 66 -13.19 4.68 5.06
CA ARG A 66 -14.38 4.97 5.87
C ARG A 66 -14.31 6.44 6.25
N PRO A 67 -15.18 7.31 5.69
CA PRO A 67 -15.31 8.65 6.22
C PRO A 67 -15.80 8.54 7.67
N ILE A 68 -15.06 9.16 8.58
CA ILE A 68 -15.45 9.40 9.97
C ILE A 68 -16.50 10.50 10.04
#